data_AF-A0A7G5LRF6-F1
#
_entry.id   AF-A0A7G5LRF6-F1
#
_cell.length_a   1.000
_cell.length_b   1.000
_cell.length_c   1.000
_cell.angle_alpha   90.00
_cell.angle_beta   90.00
_cell.angle_gamma   90.00
#
_symmetry.space_group_name_H-M   'P 1'
#
loop_
_entity.id
_entity.type
_entity.pdbx_description
1 polymer ?
#
loop_
_entity_poly.entity_id
_entity_poly.type
_entity_poly.pdbx_seq_one_letter_code
_entity_poly.pdbx_strand_id
1 'polypeptide(L)'
;MIILNVYGKKVGAGEWRDYAMDFLKDRALFSIYARVSERPLFVIEKNPKLRAKQGQYLVTNQEGRILKRGHELSQVLRVLDPDLVLIG
;
A
#
# COMPACT_ATOMS: atom_id res chain seq x y z
N MET A 1 3.26 12.60 -4.89
CA MET A 1 2.37 11.41 -4.91
C MET A 1 3.09 10.24 -4.21
N ILE A 2 2.98 10.12 -2.87
CA ILE A 2 3.91 9.30 -2.06
C ILE A 2 3.91 7.79 -2.37
N ILE A 3 2.73 7.22 -2.64
CA ILE A 3 2.60 5.78 -2.95
C ILE A 3 3.27 5.41 -4.27
N LEU A 4 3.22 6.30 -5.26
CA LEU A 4 3.89 6.07 -6.55
C LEU A 4 5.41 6.24 -6.46
N ASN A 5 5.90 7.07 -5.54
CA ASN A 5 7.34 7.17 -5.29
C ASN A 5 7.89 5.85 -4.74
N VAL A 6 7.21 5.26 -3.75
CA VAL A 6 7.54 3.92 -3.21
C VAL A 6 7.47 2.87 -4.32
N TYR A 7 6.39 2.89 -5.12
CA TYR A 7 6.24 1.98 -6.25
C TYR A 7 7.39 2.10 -7.26
N GLY A 8 7.71 3.31 -7.71
CA GLY A 8 8.79 3.55 -8.67
C GLY A 8 10.15 3.07 -8.16
N LYS A 9 10.48 3.32 -6.90
CA LYS A 9 11.70 2.81 -6.25
C LYS A 9 11.75 1.27 -6.30
N LYS A 10 10.64 0.61 -5.99
CA LYS A 10 10.54 -0.86 -5.93
C LYS A 10 10.54 -1.52 -7.30
N VAL A 11 9.95 -0.89 -8.31
CA VAL A 11 10.08 -1.30 -9.71
C VAL A 11 11.51 -1.15 -10.19
N GLY A 12 12.16 -0.02 -9.89
CA GLY A 12 13.58 0.20 -10.22
C GLY A 12 14.53 -0.83 -9.61
N ALA A 13 14.17 -1.36 -8.43
CA ALA A 13 14.89 -2.46 -7.77
C ALA A 13 14.51 -3.86 -8.29
N GLY A 14 13.52 -3.98 -9.17
CA GLY A 14 13.02 -5.26 -9.71
C GLY A 14 12.16 -6.07 -8.73
N GLU A 15 11.80 -5.51 -7.58
CA GLU A 15 10.96 -6.17 -6.56
C GLU A 15 9.49 -6.24 -7.00
N TRP A 16 8.99 -5.15 -7.58
CA TRP A 16 7.59 -5.02 -8.02
C TRP A 16 7.52 -4.89 -9.54
N ARG A 17 6.42 -5.36 -10.13
CA ARG A 17 6.26 -5.38 -11.58
C ARG A 17 4.97 -4.74 -12.08
N ASP A 18 3.91 -4.83 -11.30
CA ASP A 18 2.61 -4.30 -11.69
C ASP A 18 1.81 -3.83 -10.48
N TYR A 19 0.76 -3.05 -10.72
CA TYR A 19 -0.22 -2.65 -9.73
C TYR A 19 -1.63 -2.56 -10.30
N ALA A 20 -2.62 -2.71 -9.43
CA ALA A 20 -4.01 -2.40 -9.73
C ALA A 20 -4.56 -1.39 -8.72
N MET A 21 -5.42 -0.49 -9.21
CA MET A 21 -6.17 0.44 -8.36
C MET A 21 -7.67 0.16 -8.47
N ASP A 22 -8.27 -0.30 -7.37
CA ASP A 22 -9.69 -0.58 -7.30
C ASP A 22 -10.38 0.49 -6.43
N PHE A 23 -11.37 1.17 -7.01
CA PHE A 23 -12.19 2.14 -6.30
C PHE A 23 -13.56 1.53 -6.01
N LEU A 24 -13.70 0.98 -4.81
CA LEU A 24 -14.94 0.41 -4.32
C LEU A 24 -15.78 1.49 -3.63
N LYS A 25 -17.07 1.20 -3.43
CA LYS A 25 -18.05 2.14 -2.83
C LYS A 25 -17.56 2.81 -1.53
N ASP A 26 -16.88 2.05 -0.67
CA ASP A 26 -16.48 2.49 0.67
C ASP A 26 -14.96 2.61 0.87
N ARG A 27 -14.16 2.16 -0.10
CA ARG A 27 -12.71 2.03 0.06
C ARG A 27 -11.97 2.04 -1.28
N ALA A 28 -10.72 2.46 -1.25
CA ALA A 28 -9.80 2.35 -2.38
C ALA A 28 -8.70 1.34 -2.04
N LEU A 29 -8.33 0.51 -3.01
CA LEU A 29 -7.25 -0.48 -2.89
C LEU A 29 -6.15 -0.15 -3.89
N PHE A 30 -4.91 -0.31 -3.46
CA PHE A 30 -3.73 -0.33 -4.32
C PHE A 30 -3.04 -1.68 -4.13
N SER A 31 -3.25 -2.57 -5.09
CA SER A 31 -2.74 -3.93 -5.10
C SER A 31 -1.40 -3.97 -5.83
N ILE A 32 -0.38 -4.56 -5.23
CA ILE A 32 0.99 -4.61 -5.75
C ILE A 32 1.36 -6.04 -6.13
N TYR A 33 1.92 -6.24 -7.31
CA TYR A 33 2.26 -7.57 -7.83
C TYR A 33 3.76 -7.70 -8.10
N ALA A 34 4.34 -8.85 -7.72
CA ALA A 34 5.70 -9.23 -8.14
C ALA A 34 5.72 -9.86 -9.54
N ARG A 35 4.62 -10.48 -9.97
CA ARG A 35 4.48 -11.18 -11.25
C ARG A 35 3.04 -11.05 -11.76
N VAL A 36 2.90 -11.05 -13.08
CA VAL A 36 1.60 -11.10 -13.76
C VAL A 36 0.93 -12.43 -13.39
N SER A 37 -0.35 -12.42 -13.01
CA SER A 37 -1.21 -13.56 -12.65
C SER A 37 -1.12 -14.16 -11.22
N GLU A 38 -0.33 -13.57 -10.31
CA GLU A 38 -0.28 -14.02 -8.91
C GLU A 38 -1.22 -13.20 -8.00
N ARG A 39 -1.50 -13.74 -6.80
CA ARG A 39 -2.11 -12.93 -5.72
C ARG A 39 -1.19 -11.74 -5.40
N PRO A 40 -1.74 -10.54 -5.13
CA PRO A 40 -0.93 -9.37 -4.83
C PRO A 40 -0.02 -9.63 -3.62
N LEU A 41 1.24 -9.22 -3.72
CA LEU A 41 2.20 -9.27 -2.61
C LEU A 41 1.72 -8.45 -1.43
N PHE A 42 1.22 -7.25 -1.75
CA PHE A 42 0.71 -6.31 -0.78
C PHE A 42 -0.55 -5.63 -1.30
N VAL A 43 -1.46 -5.30 -0.39
CA VAL A 43 -2.61 -4.45 -0.69
C VAL A 43 -2.60 -3.30 0.30
N ILE A 44 -2.57 -2.07 -0.22
CA ILE A 44 -2.77 -0.86 0.57
C ILE A 44 -4.24 -0.47 0.43
N GLU A 45 -4.98 -0.49 1.54
CA GLU A 45 -6.38 -0.06 1.58
C GLU A 45 -6.48 1.32 2.22
N LYS A 46 -7.33 2.18 1.65
CA LYS A 46 -7.87 3.38 2.29
C LYS A 46 -9.37 3.23 2.52
N ASN A 47 -9.79 3.22 3.78
CA ASN A 47 -11.18 3.14 4.21
C ASN A 47 -11.56 4.37 5.07
N PRO A 48 -12.18 5.39 4.47
CA PRO A 48 -12.53 6.63 5.18
C PRO A 48 -13.42 6.43 6.42
N LYS A 49 -14.24 5.36 6.46
CA LYS A 49 -15.09 5.05 7.62
C LYS A 49 -14.29 4.70 8.88
N LEU A 50 -13.02 4.32 8.74
CA LEU A 50 -12.12 3.98 9.84
C LEU A 50 -11.23 5.16 10.29
N ARG A 51 -11.37 6.35 9.68
CA ARG A 51 -10.54 7.52 9.97
C ARG A 51 -10.49 7.90 11.45
N ALA A 52 -11.64 7.86 12.14
CA ALA A 52 -11.76 8.20 13.56
C ALA A 52 -11.59 6.99 14.50
N LYS A 53 -11.25 5.81 13.95
CA LYS A 53 -11.02 4.58 14.72
C LYS A 53 -9.51 4.32 14.78
N GLN A 54 -9.10 3.10 14.48
CA GLN A 54 -7.72 2.62 14.40
C GLN A 54 -6.92 3.12 13.18
N GLY A 55 -7.51 3.98 12.34
CA GLY A 55 -6.86 4.56 11.15
C GLY A 55 -7.49 4.11 9.83
N GLN A 56 -7.48 5.02 8.85
CA GLN A 56 -8.08 4.80 7.53
C GLN A 56 -7.18 4.03 6.57
N TYR A 57 -5.89 3.86 6.87
CA TYR A 57 -4.95 3.17 5.99
C TYR A 57 -4.48 1.86 6.60
N LEU A 58 -4.30 0.83 5.78
CA LEU A 58 -3.68 -0.43 6.18
C LEU A 58 -2.90 -1.06 5.02
N VAL A 59 -1.95 -1.92 5.36
CA VAL A 59 -1.21 -2.79 4.44
C VAL A 59 -1.44 -4.23 4.87
N THR A 60 -1.84 -5.09 3.93
CA THR A 60 -1.84 -6.55 4.11
C THR A 60 -0.79 -7.22 3.24
N ASN A 61 -0.32 -8.40 3.64
CA ASN A 61 0.48 -9.28 2.79
C ASN A 61 -0.42 -10.19 1.92
N GLN A 62 0.21 -11.06 1.14
CA GLN A 62 -0.44 -12.03 0.26
C GLN A 62 -1.36 -13.04 0.98
N GLU A 63 -1.13 -13.29 2.28
CA GLU A 63 -1.97 -14.15 3.13
C GLU A 63 -3.15 -13.39 3.78
N GLY A 64 -3.27 -12.08 3.53
CA GLY A 64 -4.27 -11.23 4.16
C GLY A 64 -3.92 -10.77 5.58
N ARG A 65 -2.72 -11.09 6.08
CA ARG A 65 -2.23 -10.61 7.38
C ARG A 65 -1.96 -9.12 7.31
N ILE A 66 -2.50 -8.36 8.28
CA ILE A 66 -2.22 -6.93 8.44
C ILE A 66 -0.77 -6.77 8.90
N LEU A 67 0.03 -6.07 8.10
CA LEU A 67 1.41 -5.71 8.44
C LEU A 67 1.47 -4.39 9.20
N LYS A 68 0.64 -3.42 8.79
CA LYS A 68 0.54 -2.11 9.43
C LYS A 68 -0.84 -1.50 9.21
N ARG A 69 -1.29 -0.70 10.17
CA ARG A 69 -2.51 0.12 10.10
C ARG A 69 -2.23 1.48 10.76
N GLY A 70 -2.84 2.55 10.26
CA GLY A 70 -2.64 3.89 10.79
C GLY A 70 -3.48 4.98 10.11
N HIS A 71 -3.38 6.21 10.64
CA HIS A 71 -4.14 7.37 10.15
C HIS A 71 -3.49 8.02 8.94
N GLU A 72 -2.16 7.89 8.82
CA GLU A 72 -1.33 8.52 7.79
C GLU A 72 -0.77 7.47 6.82
N LEU A 73 -0.91 7.75 5.52
CA LEU A 73 -0.41 6.86 4.47
C LEU A 73 1.10 6.68 4.55
N SER A 74 1.85 7.76 4.82
CA SER A 74 3.32 7.73 4.94
C SER A 74 3.82 6.78 6.02
N GLN A 75 3.18 6.78 7.19
CA GLN A 75 3.54 5.88 8.28
C GLN A 75 3.25 4.42 7.96
N VAL A 76 2.15 4.17 7.25
CA VAL A 76 1.76 2.81 6.84
C VAL A 76 2.72 2.28 5.76
N LEU A 77 3.14 3.11 4.82
CA LEU A 77 4.07 2.72 3.74
C LEU A 77 5.48 2.34 4.23
N ARG A 78 5.90 2.78 5.42
CA ARG A 78 7.22 2.43 5.99
C ARG A 78 7.44 0.93 6.21
N VAL A 79 6.36 0.14 6.29
CA VAL A 79 6.48 -1.32 6.35
C VAL A 79 6.96 -1.93 5.03
N LEU A 80 6.81 -1.20 3.92
CA LEU A 80 7.24 -1.59 2.58
C LEU A 80 8.53 -0.89 2.16
N ASP A 81 8.77 0.32 2.67
CA ASP A 81 10.00 1.09 2.47
C ASP A 81 10.43 1.79 3.76
N PRO A 82 11.26 1.13 4.60
CA PRO A 82 11.70 1.69 5.89
C PRO A 82 12.41 3.04 5.77
N ASP A 83 13.10 3.27 4.65
CA ASP A 83 13.87 4.49 4.35
C ASP A 83 13.03 5.57 3.65
N LEU A 84 11.69 5.48 3.71
CA LEU A 84 10.79 6.43 3.06
C LEU A 84 11.02 7.86 3.58
N VAL A 85 11.63 8.69 2.74
CA VAL A 85 11.81 10.13 2.97
C VAL A 85 10.64 10.88 2.35
N LEU A 86 10.00 11.73 3.15
CA LEU A 86 8.99 12.68 2.68
C LEU A 86 9.72 13.94 2.21
N ILE A 87 9.74 14.18 0.91
CA ILE A 87 10.11 15.50 0.38
C ILE A 87 8.83 16.34 0.43
N GLY A 88 8.79 17.28 1.36
CA GLY A 88 7.69 18.23 1.57
C GLY A 88 7.77 19.42 0.62
#